data_AF-A0A7Y5W394-F1
#
_entry.id   AF-A0A7Y5W394-F1
#
_cell.length_a   1.000
_cell.length_b   1.000
_cell.length_c   1.000
_cell.angle_alpha   90.00
_cell.angle_beta   90.00
_cell.angle_gamma   90.00
#
_symmetry.space_group_name_H-M   'P 1'
#
loop_
_entity.id
_entity.type
_entity.pdbx_description
1 polymer ?
#
loop_
_entity_poly.entity_id
_entity_poly.type
_entity_poly.pdbx_seq_one_letter_code
_entity_poly.pdbx_strand_id
1 'polypeptide(L)' 'MIEEAKTETTKWLKKQGHAYADFHWQAGYGIFSVSESMSVRVKGYIAKQAEHHVKQSFQEEFRLLCRRHGIEIDERYAWD' A
#
# COMPACT_ATOMS: atom_id res chain seq x y z
N MET A 1 -0.89 -5.18 14.50
CA MET A 1 -1.66 -4.03 13.95
C MET A 1 -2.00 -4.19 12.45
N ILE A 2 -1.05 -4.11 11.50
CA ILE A 2 -1.38 -4.22 10.06
C ILE A 2 -1.83 -5.63 9.67
N GLU A 3 -1.11 -6.66 10.13
CA GLU A 3 -1.47 -8.06 9.90
C GLU A 3 -2.85 -8.40 10.47
N GLU A 4 -3.13 -7.96 11.70
CA GLU A 4 -4.44 -8.11 12.35
C GLU A 4 -5.54 -7.40 11.56
N ALA A 5 -5.29 -6.15 11.12
CA ALA A 5 -6.25 -5.41 10.31
C ALA A 5 -6.55 -6.13 9.00
N LYS A 6 -5.52 -6.63 8.30
CA LYS A 6 -5.69 -7.45 7.08
C LYS A 6 -6.49 -8.72 7.38
N THR A 7 -6.15 -9.43 8.45
CA THR A 7 -6.79 -10.69 8.85
C THR A 7 -8.27 -10.50 9.18
N GLU A 8 -8.59 -9.56 10.06
CA GLU A 8 -9.96 -9.34 10.52
C GLU A 8 -10.85 -8.78 9.41
N THR A 9 -10.32 -7.88 8.56
CA THR A 9 -11.08 -7.38 7.41
C THR A 9 -11.31 -8.45 6.36
N THR A 10 -10.35 -9.34 6.09
CA THR A 10 -10.57 -10.50 5.20
C THR A 10 -11.65 -11.43 5.75
N LYS A 11 -11.63 -11.76 7.04
CA LYS A 11 -12.68 -12.57 7.68
C LYS A 11 -14.04 -11.90 7.57
N TRP A 12 -14.11 -10.60 7.79
CA TRP A 12 -15.35 -9.83 7.71
C TRP A 12 -15.90 -9.75 6.28
N LEU A 13 -15.04 -9.50 5.28
CA LEU A 13 -15.41 -9.46 3.85
C LEU A 13 -15.96 -10.79 3.37
N LYS A 14 -15.30 -11.91 3.73
CA LYS A 14 -15.77 -13.26 3.37
C LYS A 14 -17.15 -13.59 3.92
N LYS A 15 -17.58 -12.93 5.00
CA LYS A 15 -18.95 -13.04 5.54
C LYS A 15 -20.00 -12.23 4.76
N GLN A 16 -19.60 -11.27 3.93
CA GLN A 16 -20.54 -10.42 3.17
C GLN A 16 -21.12 -11.10 1.92
N GLY A 17 -20.59 -12.26 1.53
CA GLY A 17 -21.15 -13.09 0.46
C GLY A 17 -20.11 -13.72 -0.45
N HIS A 18 -20.57 -14.57 -1.38
CA HIS A 18 -19.72 -15.33 -2.30
C HIS A 18 -18.85 -14.45 -3.20
N ALA A 19 -19.25 -13.21 -3.48
CA ALA A 19 -18.46 -12.25 -4.25
C ALA A 19 -17.07 -11.97 -3.65
N TYR A 20 -16.87 -12.25 -2.35
CA TYR A 20 -15.61 -12.00 -1.64
C TYR A 20 -14.92 -13.30 -1.19
N ALA A 21 -15.38 -14.47 -1.63
CA ALA A 21 -14.83 -15.76 -1.16
C ALA A 21 -13.32 -15.88 -1.43
N ASP A 22 -12.89 -15.39 -2.59
CA ASP A 22 -11.49 -15.43 -3.05
C ASP A 22 -10.70 -14.16 -2.70
N PHE A 23 -11.33 -13.21 -1.99
CA PHE A 23 -10.65 -12.00 -1.57
C PHE A 23 -9.49 -12.32 -0.63
N HIS A 24 -8.34 -11.75 -0.94
CA HIS A 24 -7.16 -11.72 -0.10
C HIS A 24 -6.44 -10.40 -0.32
N TRP A 25 -5.77 -9.92 0.73
CA TRP A 25 -4.90 -8.76 0.60
C TRP A 25 -3.62 -9.15 -0.12
N GLN A 26 -3.01 -8.17 -0.79
CA GLN A 26 -1.62 -8.25 -1.25
C GLN A 26 -0.70 -8.77 -0.12
N ALA A 27 0.27 -9.60 -0.50
CA ALA A 27 1.36 -10.04 0.37
C ALA A 27 2.27 -8.86 0.78
N GLY A 28 2.66 -8.83 2.05
CA GLY A 28 3.50 -7.76 2.58
C GLY A 28 2.83 -6.39 2.66
N TYR A 29 3.57 -5.38 3.12
CA TYR A 29 3.13 -3.99 3.20
C TYR A 29 4.33 -3.06 3.34
N GLY A 30 4.19 -1.80 2.94
CA GLY A 30 5.20 -0.75 3.15
C GLY A 30 4.81 0.19 4.28
N ILE A 31 5.76 0.53 5.15
CA ILE A 31 5.60 1.58 6.18
C ILE A 31 6.75 2.57 6.03
N PHE A 32 6.41 3.84 5.84
CA PHE A 32 7.35 4.93 5.74
C PHE A 32 7.04 5.98 6.79
N SER A 33 8.04 6.35 7.60
CA SER A 33 7.89 7.41 8.59
C SER A 33 7.94 8.78 7.90
N VAL A 34 7.08 9.69 8.35
CA VAL A 34 7.02 11.08 7.86
C VAL A 34 7.08 12.05 9.03
N SER A 35 7.74 13.20 8.85
CA SER A 35 7.72 14.26 9.85
C SER A 35 6.32 14.89 9.95
N GLU A 36 5.96 15.38 11.12
CA GLU A 36 4.70 16.10 11.32
C GLU A 36 4.57 17.30 10.38
N SER A 37 5.66 18.01 10.13
CA SER A 37 5.73 19.13 9.18
C SER A 37 5.37 18.74 7.74
N MET A 38 5.53 17.46 7.38
CA MET A 38 5.13 16.93 6.07
C MET A 38 3.68 16.43 6.03
N SER A 39 2.98 16.36 7.16
CA SER A 39 1.65 15.72 7.25
C SER A 39 0.63 16.33 6.28
N VAL A 40 0.56 17.66 6.16
CA VAL A 40 -0.35 18.35 5.23
C VAL A 40 -0.03 17.96 3.78
N ARG A 41 1.26 17.91 3.43
CA ARG A 41 1.71 17.53 2.09
C ARG A 41 1.39 16.07 1.78
N VAL A 42 1.61 15.17 2.73
CA VAL A 42 1.34 13.73 2.60
C VAL A 42 -0.18 13.49 2.46
N LYS A 43 -1.02 14.17 3.25
CA LYS A 43 -2.47 14.11 3.11
C LYS A 43 -2.93 14.54 1.71
N GLY A 44 -2.40 15.66 1.21
CA GLY A 44 -2.71 16.14 -0.14
C GLY A 44 -2.25 15.18 -1.24
N TYR A 45 -1.12 14.52 -1.05
CA TYR A 45 -0.63 13.47 -1.95
C TYR A 45 -1.54 12.23 -1.95
N ILE A 46 -1.95 11.73 -0.77
CA ILE A 46 -2.87 10.58 -0.65
C ILE A 46 -4.22 10.89 -1.30
N ALA A 47 -4.76 12.10 -1.08
CA ALA A 47 -6.05 12.50 -1.65
C ALA A 47 -6.06 12.51 -3.20
N LYS A 48 -4.90 12.65 -3.84
CA LYS A 48 -4.74 12.71 -5.30
C LYS A 48 -4.17 11.42 -5.91
N GLN A 49 -4.06 10.34 -5.13
CA GLN A 49 -3.46 9.09 -5.58
C GLN A 49 -4.12 8.49 -6.82
N ALA A 50 -5.46 8.57 -6.93
CA ALA A 50 -6.17 8.09 -8.12
C ALA A 50 -5.71 8.80 -9.40
N GLU A 51 -5.56 10.13 -9.37
CA GLU A 51 -5.05 10.91 -10.51
C GLU A 51 -3.56 10.62 -10.79
N HIS A 52 -2.79 10.39 -9.73
CA HIS A 52 -1.37 10.06 -9.83
C HIS A 52 -1.15 8.71 -10.52
N HIS A 53 -1.96 7.70 -10.15
CA HIS A 53 -1.89 6.35 -10.69
C HIS A 53 -2.40 6.19 -12.12
N VAL A 54 -3.04 7.23 -12.67
CA VAL A 54 -3.28 7.30 -14.13
C VAL A 54 -1.96 7.45 -14.90
N LYS A 55 -0.93 8.05 -14.30
CA LYS A 55 0.33 8.40 -14.97
C LYS A 55 1.56 7.65 -14.45
N GLN A 56 1.49 7.12 -13.22
CA GLN A 56 2.58 6.39 -12.59
C GLN A 56 2.05 5.10 -11.99
N SER A 57 2.64 3.96 -12.34
CA SER A 57 2.26 2.68 -11.76
C SER A 57 2.66 2.59 -10.28
N PHE A 58 1.94 1.75 -9.54
CA PHE A 58 2.29 1.42 -8.16
C PHE A 58 3.76 0.99 -8.00
N GLN A 59 4.27 0.15 -8.91
CA GLN A 59 5.64 -0.34 -8.82
C GLN A 59 6.68 0.79 -8.99
N GLU A 60 6.48 1.70 -9.95
CA GLU A 60 7.35 2.87 -10.13
C GLU A 60 7.35 3.77 -8.90
N GLU A 61 6.17 4.00 -8.32
CA GLU A 61 6.03 4.81 -7.12
C GLU A 61 6.65 4.15 -5.89
N PHE A 62 6.44 2.84 -5.71
CA PHE A 62 7.03 2.07 -4.62
C PHE A 62 8.56 2.08 -4.70
N ARG A 63 9.13 1.90 -5.90
CA ARG A 63 10.57 2.07 -6.15
C ARG A 63 11.06 3.47 -5.75
N LEU A 64 10.31 4.51 -6.12
CA LEU A 64 10.66 5.89 -5.79
C LEU A 64 10.62 6.15 -4.27
N LEU A 65 9.61 5.61 -3.58
CA LEU A 65 9.52 5.69 -2.12
C LEU A 65 10.71 4.98 -1.46
N CYS A 66 11.01 3.74 -1.86
CA CYS A 66 12.14 2.99 -1.32
C CYS A 66 13.46 3.74 -1.52
N ARG A 67 13.73 4.23 -2.73
CA ARG A 67 14.94 5.04 -3.03
C ARG A 67 15.03 6.31 -2.16
N ARG A 68 13.93 7.04 -1.98
CA ARG A 68 13.91 8.26 -1.13
C ARG A 68 14.21 7.96 0.34
N HIS A 69 13.91 6.75 0.79
CA HIS A 69 14.16 6.29 2.15
C HIS A 69 15.44 5.44 2.27
N GLY A 70 16.25 5.33 1.22
CA GLY A 70 17.49 4.55 1.23
C GLY A 70 17.28 3.04 1.38
N ILE A 71 16.10 2.53 1.00
CA ILE A 71 15.75 1.11 1.06
C ILE A 71 16.08 0.48 -0.29
N GLU A 72 16.99 -0.49 -0.29
CA GLU A 72 17.22 -1.36 -1.44
C GLU A 72 16.13 -2.43 -1.48
N ILE A 73 15.55 -2.62 -2.66
CA ILE A 73 14.54 -3.65 -2.91
C ILE A 73 15.14 -4.72 -3.81
N ASP A 74 14.91 -5.98 -3.45
CA ASP A 74 15.16 -7.09 -4.36
C ASP A 74 13.94 -7.26 -5.26
N GLU A 75 14.04 -6.77 -6.49
CA GLU A 75 12.97 -6.81 -7.50
C GLU A 75 12.45 -8.23 -7.76
N ARG A 76 13.22 -9.28 -7.43
CA ARG A 76 12.79 -10.68 -7.58
C ARG A 76 11.71 -11.11 -6.59
N TYR A 77 11.60 -10.40 -5.46
CA TYR A 77 10.70 -10.76 -4.35
C TYR A 77 9.72 -9.63 -4.00
N ALA A 78 9.73 -8.52 -4.74
CA ALA A 78 8.94 -7.33 -4.41
C ALA A 78 7.53 -7.32 -5.02
N TRP A 79 7.23 -8.24 -5.96
CA TRP A 79 6.06 -8.12 -6.85
C TRP A 79 5.12 -9.34 -6.84
N ASP A 80 5.39 -10.34 -5.99
CA ASP A 80 4.57 -11.54 -5.82
C ASP A 80 3.35 -11.31 -4.90
#